data_AF-A0A951BLQ6-F1
#
_entry.id   AF-A0A951BLQ6-F1
#
_cell.length_a   1.000
_cell.length_b   1.000
_cell.length_c   1.000
_cell.angle_alpha   90.00
_cell.angle_beta   90.00
_cell.angle_gamma   90.00
#
_symmetry.space_group_name_H-M   'P 1'
#
loop_
_entity.id
_entity.type
_entity.pdbx_description
1 polymer ?
#
loop_
_entity_poly.entity_id
_entity_poly.type
_entity_poly.pdbx_seq_one_letter_code
_entity_poly.pdbx_strand_id
1 'polypeptide(L)'
;MRRNGNRAESNQSVFGRRSLAGALLTFALTAAMAALVTAVTSPSLSDNPLTFSLNSQTFSHTPLTAGLPGLITEVHTVTVGGVRRTYRSIVSIHATDRVPLVIVLHGRGQSGSTAASQSGFLGLAKQRQAVLVFPDGEQRSWDAGHGCCGPAGSRRVPDVPFVAAIVADAVRRWPVDVERVYLIGYSNGGKLAYSAVCAHPRLFAAVATYGAVPLSPCPPSTPPVPFLLA
;
A
#
# COMPACT_ATOMS: atom_id res chain seq x y z
N MET A 1 -63.02 10.42 -32.01
CA MET A 1 -63.57 11.78 -31.75
C MET A 1 -62.52 12.60 -31.00
N ARG A 2 -62.10 13.73 -31.61
CA ARG A 2 -61.48 14.98 -31.08
C ARG A 2 -60.50 14.88 -29.87
N ARG A 3 -59.19 15.08 -30.08
CA ARG A 3 -58.39 16.35 -30.01
C ARG A 3 -58.32 16.96 -28.59
N ASN A 4 -57.16 16.90 -27.93
CA ASN A 4 -56.04 17.87 -27.95
C ASN A 4 -56.24 19.10 -27.04
N GLY A 5 -55.27 19.33 -26.15
CA GLY A 5 -54.44 20.53 -26.26
C GLY A 5 -54.46 21.57 -25.14
N ASN A 6 -53.27 21.76 -24.58
CA ASN A 6 -52.59 23.01 -24.19
C ASN A 6 -53.10 23.83 -22.98
N ARG A 7 -52.27 24.25 -22.02
CA ARG A 7 -50.97 24.99 -21.94
C ARG A 7 -51.19 26.51 -21.72
N ALA A 8 -50.63 26.96 -20.58
CA ALA A 8 -49.85 28.20 -20.37
C ALA A 8 -50.51 29.54 -19.97
N GLU A 9 -49.68 30.31 -19.23
CA GLU A 9 -49.59 31.78 -19.03
C GLU A 9 -50.47 32.42 -17.94
N SER A 10 -49.91 32.89 -16.81
CA SER A 10 -49.05 34.07 -16.52
C SER A 10 -49.84 35.38 -16.37
N ASN A 11 -49.71 36.07 -15.22
CA ASN A 11 -49.73 37.53 -15.21
C ASN A 11 -49.05 38.13 -13.96
N GLN A 12 -48.37 39.26 -14.16
CA GLN A 12 -47.46 39.95 -13.24
C GLN A 12 -48.12 41.13 -12.50
N SER A 13 -47.52 41.47 -11.35
CA SER A 13 -47.19 42.81 -10.79
C SER A 13 -48.21 43.95 -10.69
N VAL A 14 -48.27 44.57 -9.51
CA VAL A 14 -48.57 46.00 -9.32
C VAL A 14 -47.48 46.66 -8.48
N PHE A 15 -47.12 47.88 -8.92
CA PHE A 15 -46.04 48.78 -8.56
C PHE A 15 -46.20 49.54 -7.23
N GLY A 16 -45.10 50.07 -6.69
CA GLY A 16 -45.11 51.22 -5.79
C GLY A 16 -43.72 51.77 -5.39
N ARG A 17 -43.13 52.62 -6.23
CA ARG A 17 -41.89 53.43 -6.01
C ARG A 17 -42.19 54.64 -5.08
N ARG A 18 -41.29 55.28 -4.31
CA ARG A 18 -40.13 56.18 -4.64
C ARG A 18 -39.51 56.64 -3.28
N SER A 19 -38.17 56.62 -3.03
CA SER A 19 -37.13 57.68 -3.25
C SER A 19 -37.42 59.05 -2.58
N LEU A 20 -36.52 59.81 -1.91
CA LEU A 20 -35.03 59.97 -1.92
C LEU A 20 -34.55 60.86 -0.73
N ALA A 21 -33.27 60.70 -0.34
CA ALA A 21 -32.28 61.69 0.17
C ALA A 21 -32.57 62.51 1.46
N GLY A 22 -31.64 62.84 2.37
CA GLY A 22 -30.19 62.61 2.52
C GLY A 22 -29.66 63.55 3.63
N ALA A 23 -28.57 63.20 4.33
CA ALA A 23 -27.62 64.13 4.97
C ALA A 23 -26.43 63.37 5.59
N LEU A 24 -25.23 63.89 5.33
CA LEU A 24 -23.92 63.42 5.81
C LEU A 24 -23.65 63.85 7.26
N LEU A 25 -23.00 62.98 8.05
CA LEU A 25 -22.08 63.39 9.12
C LEU A 25 -21.01 62.32 9.34
N THR A 26 -19.76 62.74 9.20
CA THR A 26 -18.52 61.99 9.39
C THR A 26 -18.14 61.85 10.86
N PHE A 27 -17.72 60.67 11.31
CA PHE A 27 -16.68 60.49 12.34
C PHE A 27 -15.93 59.18 12.08
N ALA A 28 -14.61 59.28 11.97
CA ALA A 28 -13.69 58.14 11.87
C ALA A 28 -13.46 57.52 13.25
N LEU A 29 -13.23 56.19 13.33
CA LEU A 29 -12.09 55.55 14.00
C LEU A 29 -12.23 54.00 14.05
N THR A 30 -11.26 53.33 13.41
CA THR A 30 -10.57 52.07 13.78
C THR A 30 -11.27 50.69 13.84
N ALA A 31 -10.87 49.87 12.85
CA ALA A 31 -10.24 48.54 12.95
C ALA A 31 -10.97 47.35 13.62
N ALA A 32 -11.36 46.36 12.79
CA ALA A 32 -10.81 44.98 12.81
C ALA A 32 -11.62 44.08 11.85
N MET A 33 -11.15 43.90 10.62
CA MET A 33 -11.55 42.77 9.77
C MET A 33 -10.55 41.64 10.03
N ALA A 34 -10.88 40.73 10.94
CA ALA A 34 -10.15 39.47 11.05
C ALA A 34 -10.54 38.60 9.86
N ALA A 35 -9.66 38.54 8.86
CA ALA A 35 -9.74 37.54 7.81
C ALA A 35 -9.55 36.16 8.45
N LEU A 36 -10.59 35.34 8.43
CA LEU A 36 -10.53 33.95 8.86
C LEU A 36 -9.73 33.17 7.80
N VAL A 37 -8.41 33.18 7.91
CA VAL A 37 -7.55 32.19 7.26
C VAL A 37 -7.81 30.89 8.01
N THR A 38 -8.70 30.03 7.50
CA THR A 38 -8.73 28.65 7.93
C THR A 38 -7.39 28.05 7.52
N ALA A 39 -6.48 27.90 8.48
CA ALA A 39 -5.30 27.09 8.31
C ALA A 39 -5.77 25.70 7.85
N VAL A 40 -5.50 25.36 6.58
CA VAL A 40 -5.52 23.97 6.16
C VAL A 40 -4.42 23.32 6.99
N THR A 41 -4.81 22.64 8.05
CA THR A 41 -3.90 21.88 8.88
C THR A 41 -3.26 20.84 7.97
N SER A 42 -1.99 21.04 7.64
CA SER A 42 -1.17 20.01 7.01
C SER A 42 -1.32 18.72 7.81
N PRO A 43 -1.49 17.56 7.16
CA PRO A 43 -1.60 16.30 7.88
C PRO A 43 -0.37 16.15 8.77
N SER A 44 -0.60 15.86 10.04
CA SER A 44 0.46 15.63 11.01
C SER A 44 1.30 14.44 10.57
N LEU A 45 2.62 14.54 10.75
CA LEU A 45 3.60 13.48 10.47
C LEU A 45 3.36 12.18 11.26
N SER A 46 2.31 12.10 12.09
CA SER A 46 1.89 10.95 12.87
C SER A 46 1.13 9.89 12.07
N ASP A 47 0.64 10.20 10.87
CA ASP A 47 -0.18 9.29 10.06
C ASP A 47 0.62 8.46 9.05
N ASN A 48 1.95 8.48 9.13
CA ASN A 48 2.79 7.68 8.25
C ASN A 48 2.69 6.19 8.64
N PRO A 49 2.15 5.29 7.79
CA PRO A 49 1.96 3.87 8.12
C PRO A 49 3.27 3.11 8.37
N LEU A 50 4.42 3.78 8.21
CA LEU A 50 5.76 3.24 8.37
C LEU A 50 6.36 3.42 9.78
N THR A 51 5.63 3.99 10.76
CA THR A 51 6.09 4.02 12.17
C THR A 51 5.90 2.67 12.85
N PHE A 52 6.55 1.63 12.32
CA PHE A 52 6.87 0.44 13.09
C PHE A 52 8.15 0.75 13.88
N SER A 53 8.21 0.42 15.17
CA SER A 53 9.44 0.59 15.95
C SER A 53 10.48 -0.42 15.46
N LEU A 54 11.35 0.02 14.56
CA LEU A 54 12.38 -0.79 13.89
C LEU A 54 13.69 -0.89 14.69
N ASN A 55 13.75 -0.34 15.90
CA ASN A 55 14.98 -0.17 16.67
C ASN A 55 15.70 -1.49 17.05
N SER A 56 15.12 -2.65 16.72
CA SER A 56 15.73 -3.97 16.98
C SER A 56 16.07 -4.78 15.74
N GLN A 57 15.92 -4.24 14.51
CA GLN A 57 16.17 -5.00 13.28
C GLN A 57 17.55 -4.74 12.70
N THR A 58 18.34 -5.80 12.52
CA THR A 58 19.64 -5.77 11.85
C THR A 58 19.51 -6.21 10.39
N PHE A 59 20.17 -5.48 9.49
CA PHE A 59 20.12 -5.71 8.05
C PHE A 59 21.53 -6.03 7.51
N SER A 60 21.64 -6.99 6.59
CA SER A 60 22.90 -7.32 5.90
C SER A 60 22.61 -7.84 4.48
N HIS A 61 23.53 -7.63 3.52
CA HIS A 61 23.31 -8.04 2.11
C HIS A 61 24.54 -8.71 1.49
N THR A 62 24.32 -9.59 0.52
CA THR A 62 25.38 -10.23 -0.28
C THR A 62 24.98 -10.23 -1.76
N PRO A 63 25.82 -9.70 -2.66
CA PRO A 63 25.59 -9.77 -4.10
C PRO A 63 25.60 -11.21 -4.60
N LEU A 64 24.72 -11.56 -5.55
CA LEU A 64 24.80 -12.84 -6.26
C LEU A 64 25.55 -12.66 -7.58
N THR A 65 26.62 -13.42 -7.79
CA THR A 65 27.51 -13.34 -8.96
C THR A 65 26.86 -13.84 -10.27
N ALA A 66 25.74 -14.58 -10.19
CA ALA A 66 24.99 -15.06 -11.35
C ALA A 66 23.72 -14.21 -11.56
N GLY A 67 23.90 -12.99 -12.06
CA GLY A 67 22.81 -12.04 -12.37
C GLY A 67 22.35 -12.11 -13.83
N LEU A 68 21.08 -11.80 -14.08
CA LEU A 68 20.58 -11.52 -15.43
C LEU A 68 21.20 -10.19 -15.93
N PRO A 69 21.61 -10.07 -17.21
CA PRO A 69 22.16 -8.83 -17.74
C PRO A 69 21.25 -7.63 -17.47
N GLY A 70 21.82 -6.56 -16.91
CA GLY A 70 21.09 -5.32 -16.57
C GLY A 70 20.30 -5.38 -15.25
N LEU A 71 20.37 -6.48 -14.50
CA LEU A 71 19.74 -6.65 -13.20
C LEU A 71 20.76 -6.92 -12.09
N ILE A 72 20.53 -6.32 -10.93
CA ILE A 72 21.21 -6.64 -9.68
C ILE A 72 20.31 -7.59 -8.90
N THR A 73 20.88 -8.73 -8.49
CA THR A 73 20.22 -9.66 -7.58
C THR A 73 21.01 -9.76 -6.29
N GLU A 74 20.35 -9.54 -5.16
CA GLU A 74 20.97 -9.59 -3.84
C GLU A 74 20.17 -10.48 -2.90
N VAL A 75 20.85 -11.11 -1.94
CA VAL A 75 20.22 -11.71 -0.76
C VAL A 75 20.35 -10.71 0.36
N HIS A 76 19.23 -10.39 1.01
CA HIS A 76 19.18 -9.57 2.21
C HIS A 76 18.82 -10.44 3.39
N THR A 77 19.35 -10.10 4.56
CA THR A 77 19.03 -10.71 5.84
C THR A 77 18.37 -9.67 6.73
N VAL A 78 17.29 -10.06 7.39
CA VAL A 78 16.55 -9.25 8.37
C VAL A 78 16.26 -10.09 9.60
N THR A 79 16.43 -9.55 10.80
CA THR A 79 16.01 -10.20 12.04
C THR A 79 14.64 -9.70 12.47
N VAL A 80 13.65 -10.58 12.57
CA VAL A 80 12.27 -10.24 12.95
C VAL A 80 11.80 -11.17 14.07
N GLY A 81 11.42 -10.61 15.21
CA GLY A 81 11.02 -11.38 16.40
C GLY A 81 12.06 -12.40 16.85
N GLY A 82 13.36 -12.05 16.74
CA GLY A 82 14.47 -12.94 17.08
C GLY A 82 14.80 -14.01 16.03
N VAL A 83 14.04 -14.10 14.93
CA VAL A 83 14.30 -15.05 13.84
C VAL A 83 15.06 -14.34 12.72
N ARG A 84 16.19 -14.91 12.31
CA ARG A 84 16.97 -14.42 11.16
C ARG A 84 16.33 -14.91 9.86
N ARG A 85 15.87 -13.99 9.02
CA ARG A 85 15.12 -14.23 7.78
C ARG A 85 15.86 -13.70 6.58
N THR A 86 15.60 -14.26 5.41
CA THR A 86 16.20 -13.82 4.15
C THR A 86 15.15 -13.46 3.11
N TYR A 87 15.48 -12.49 2.27
CA TYR A 87 14.72 -12.21 1.06
C TYR A 87 15.66 -11.86 -0.09
N ARG A 88 15.19 -12.12 -1.32
CA ARG A 88 15.89 -11.72 -2.54
C ARG A 88 15.35 -10.42 -3.08
N SER A 89 16.20 -9.49 -3.49
CA SER A 89 15.79 -8.41 -4.38
C SER A 89 16.26 -8.68 -5.81
N ILE A 90 15.47 -8.24 -6.78
CA ILE A 90 15.85 -8.15 -8.19
C ILE A 90 15.47 -6.76 -8.68
N VAL A 91 16.47 -5.94 -8.98
CA VAL A 91 16.31 -4.53 -9.35
C VAL A 91 17.12 -4.19 -10.59
N SER A 92 16.69 -3.19 -11.35
CA SER A 92 17.51 -2.68 -12.45
C SER A 92 18.74 -1.92 -11.93
N ILE A 93 19.87 -2.05 -12.61
CA ILE A 93 21.08 -1.23 -12.36
C ILE A 93 20.85 0.28 -12.59
N HIS A 94 19.72 0.66 -13.21
CA HIS A 94 19.39 2.04 -13.59
C HIS A 94 18.06 2.52 -12.98
N ALA A 95 17.66 2.01 -11.82
CA ALA A 95 16.44 2.47 -11.15
C ALA A 95 16.65 3.90 -10.59
N THR A 96 16.28 4.92 -11.37
CA THR A 96 16.39 6.34 -10.99
C THR A 96 15.05 6.96 -10.58
N ASP A 97 13.94 6.46 -11.13
CA ASP A 97 12.60 6.95 -10.82
C ASP A 97 11.96 6.17 -9.68
N ARG A 98 10.97 6.77 -9.01
CA ARG A 98 10.16 6.04 -8.03
C ARG A 98 9.32 4.97 -8.73
N VAL A 99 9.56 3.72 -8.40
CA VAL A 99 8.91 2.54 -9.00
C VAL A 99 8.10 1.77 -7.95
N PRO A 100 7.11 0.97 -8.36
CA PRO A 100 6.43 0.03 -7.48
C PRO A 100 7.37 -0.94 -6.80
N LEU A 101 6.96 -1.40 -5.63
CA LEU A 101 7.49 -2.60 -4.99
C LEU A 101 6.53 -3.76 -5.21
N VAL A 102 7.03 -4.87 -5.75
CA VAL A 102 6.26 -6.12 -5.88
C VAL A 102 6.90 -7.20 -5.03
N ILE A 103 6.17 -7.67 -4.01
CA ILE A 103 6.59 -8.76 -3.14
C ILE A 103 5.85 -10.03 -3.55
N VAL A 104 6.58 -11.12 -3.78
CA VAL A 104 6.01 -12.40 -4.22
C VAL A 104 6.32 -13.50 -3.19
N LEU A 105 5.26 -14.02 -2.57
CA LEU A 105 5.31 -15.05 -1.54
C LEU A 105 5.08 -16.44 -2.16
N HIS A 106 6.07 -17.30 -2.01
CA HIS A 106 6.03 -18.67 -2.54
C HIS A 106 5.04 -19.58 -1.78
N GLY A 107 4.65 -20.69 -2.40
CA GLY A 107 3.86 -21.74 -1.75
C GLY A 107 4.67 -22.61 -0.79
N ARG A 108 4.01 -23.43 0.02
CA ARG A 108 4.71 -24.32 0.97
C ARG A 108 5.61 -25.30 0.21
N GLY A 109 6.81 -25.53 0.73
CA GLY A 109 7.83 -26.39 0.11
C GLY A 109 8.70 -25.69 -0.95
N GLN A 110 8.41 -24.44 -1.28
CA GLN A 110 9.18 -23.64 -2.24
C GLN A 110 10.13 -22.65 -1.54
N SER A 111 10.81 -21.81 -2.32
CA SER A 111 11.71 -20.74 -1.86
C SER A 111 11.45 -19.44 -2.64
N GLY A 112 12.04 -18.34 -2.18
CA GLY A 112 12.02 -17.07 -2.90
C GLY A 112 12.64 -17.19 -4.29
N SER A 113 13.69 -18.01 -4.44
CA SER A 113 14.29 -18.29 -5.76
C SER A 113 13.33 -19.00 -6.71
N THR A 114 12.56 -19.98 -6.23
CA THR A 114 11.54 -20.66 -7.04
C THR A 114 10.41 -19.72 -7.43
N ALA A 115 9.96 -18.84 -6.51
CA ALA A 115 8.98 -17.81 -6.86
C ALA A 115 9.51 -16.84 -7.92
N ALA A 116 10.77 -16.43 -7.83
CA ALA A 116 11.40 -15.56 -8.82
C ALA A 116 11.37 -16.19 -10.24
N SER A 117 11.72 -17.47 -10.36
CA SER A 117 11.74 -18.15 -11.65
C SER A 117 10.35 -18.48 -12.21
N GLN A 118 9.34 -18.68 -11.35
CA GLN A 118 7.99 -19.08 -11.77
C GLN A 118 7.01 -17.92 -11.94
N SER A 119 7.30 -16.74 -11.37
CA SER A 119 6.35 -15.63 -11.35
C SER A 119 6.10 -14.93 -12.68
N GLY A 120 7.04 -15.02 -13.63
CA GLY A 120 7.01 -14.24 -14.88
C GLY A 120 7.31 -12.73 -14.71
N PHE A 121 7.55 -12.24 -13.48
CA PHE A 121 7.69 -10.80 -13.23
C PHE A 121 9.07 -10.21 -13.53
N LEU A 122 10.07 -11.03 -13.85
CA LEU A 122 11.43 -10.54 -14.11
C LEU A 122 11.50 -9.49 -15.24
N GLY A 123 10.53 -9.52 -16.17
CA GLY A 123 10.38 -8.49 -17.21
C GLY A 123 10.14 -7.09 -16.65
N LEU A 124 9.40 -6.95 -15.55
CA LEU A 124 9.13 -5.66 -14.90
C LEU A 124 10.42 -5.01 -14.39
N ALA A 125 11.30 -5.79 -13.76
CA ALA A 125 12.59 -5.29 -13.32
C ALA A 125 13.48 -4.89 -14.51
N LYS A 126 13.49 -5.69 -15.59
CA LYS A 126 14.29 -5.38 -16.81
C LYS A 126 13.84 -4.09 -17.47
N GLN A 127 12.54 -3.83 -17.49
CA GLN A 127 11.93 -2.62 -18.04
C GLN A 127 11.98 -1.42 -17.08
N ARG A 128 12.62 -1.56 -15.91
CA ARG A 128 12.71 -0.52 -14.87
C ARG A 128 11.35 -0.11 -14.31
N GLN A 129 10.40 -1.04 -14.29
CA GLN A 129 9.01 -0.80 -13.90
C GLN A 129 8.68 -1.29 -12.50
N ALA A 130 9.58 -1.98 -11.81
CA ALA A 130 9.39 -2.42 -10.44
C ALA A 130 10.71 -2.80 -9.75
N VAL A 131 10.73 -2.63 -8.42
CA VAL A 131 11.60 -3.39 -7.52
C VAL A 131 10.87 -4.70 -7.21
N LEU A 132 11.53 -5.84 -7.46
CA LEU A 132 10.96 -7.16 -7.14
C LEU A 132 11.61 -7.72 -5.89
N VAL A 133 10.80 -8.26 -4.99
CA VAL A 133 11.27 -8.93 -3.78
C VAL A 133 10.64 -10.31 -3.65
N PHE A 134 11.49 -11.31 -3.36
CA PHE A 134 11.10 -12.70 -3.18
C PHE A 134 11.62 -13.21 -1.82
N PRO A 135 10.79 -13.14 -0.77
CA PRO A 135 11.15 -13.60 0.57
C PRO A 135 11.25 -15.13 0.68
N ASP A 136 12.09 -15.62 1.59
CA ASP A 136 12.14 -17.04 1.96
C ASP A 136 11.34 -17.33 3.24
N GLY A 137 10.45 -18.31 3.14
CA GLY A 137 9.66 -18.82 4.24
C GLY A 137 10.49 -19.68 5.18
N GLU A 138 10.23 -19.58 6.48
CA GLU A 138 10.91 -20.39 7.49
C GLU A 138 10.59 -21.88 7.26
N GLN A 139 11.64 -22.69 7.08
CA GLN A 139 11.53 -24.08 6.62
C GLN A 139 10.59 -24.24 5.42
N ARG A 140 10.67 -23.31 4.45
CA ARG A 140 9.86 -23.30 3.22
C ARG A 140 8.35 -23.20 3.48
N SER A 141 7.95 -22.53 4.56
CA SER A 141 6.55 -22.32 4.93
C SER A 141 6.32 -20.95 5.54
N TRP A 142 5.05 -20.56 5.66
CA TRP A 142 4.62 -19.30 6.26
C TRP A 142 3.59 -19.54 7.36
N ASP A 143 3.71 -18.81 8.47
CA ASP A 143 2.63 -18.59 9.42
C ASP A 143 1.64 -17.57 8.85
N ALA A 144 0.52 -18.08 8.36
CA ALA A 144 -0.63 -17.33 7.93
C ALA A 144 -1.69 -17.20 9.05
N GLY A 145 -1.34 -17.49 10.31
CA GLY A 145 -2.27 -17.46 11.43
C GLY A 145 -3.03 -18.77 11.63
N HIS A 146 -3.66 -18.89 12.80
CA HIS A 146 -4.43 -20.08 13.23
C HIS A 146 -3.63 -21.39 13.20
N GLY A 147 -2.30 -21.30 13.39
CA GLY A 147 -1.39 -22.45 13.29
C GLY A 147 -1.15 -22.92 11.85
N CYS A 148 -1.76 -22.26 10.87
CA CYS A 148 -1.45 -22.49 9.47
C CYS A 148 -0.24 -21.66 9.07
N CYS A 149 0.72 -22.16 8.31
CA CYS A 149 0.79 -23.51 7.78
C CYS A 149 2.20 -24.05 7.92
N GLY A 150 2.32 -25.39 7.95
CA GLY A 150 3.62 -26.04 8.06
C GLY A 150 4.40 -25.66 9.32
N PRO A 151 5.71 -25.90 9.34
CA PRO A 151 6.55 -25.61 10.51
C PRO A 151 6.50 -24.15 10.96
N ALA A 152 6.39 -23.20 10.03
CA ALA A 152 6.28 -21.78 10.36
C ALA A 152 5.01 -21.47 11.16
N GLY A 153 3.84 -21.96 10.69
CA GLY A 153 2.58 -21.84 11.41
C GLY A 153 2.57 -22.54 12.77
N SER A 154 3.06 -23.78 12.83
CA SER A 154 3.13 -24.55 14.09
C SER A 154 4.02 -23.86 15.14
N ARG A 155 5.09 -23.20 14.72
CA ARG A 155 6.03 -22.49 15.62
C ARG A 155 5.70 -21.01 15.82
N ARG A 156 4.62 -20.51 15.24
CA ARG A 156 4.22 -19.09 15.30
C ARG A 156 5.34 -18.14 14.85
N VAL A 157 5.96 -18.45 13.72
CA VAL A 157 7.01 -17.61 13.13
C VAL A 157 6.39 -16.24 12.77
N PRO A 158 7.05 -15.10 13.07
CA PRO A 158 6.48 -13.77 12.88
C PRO A 158 6.50 -13.32 11.40
N ASP A 159 5.74 -14.01 10.55
CA ASP A 159 5.76 -13.80 9.09
C ASP A 159 5.03 -12.51 8.64
N VAL A 160 3.93 -12.12 9.30
CA VAL A 160 3.26 -10.84 9.01
C VAL A 160 4.20 -9.65 9.33
N PRO A 161 4.84 -9.57 10.51
CA PRO A 161 5.88 -8.57 10.77
C PRO A 161 7.06 -8.64 9.80
N PHE A 162 7.41 -9.83 9.29
CA PHE A 162 8.49 -9.98 8.32
C PHE A 162 8.16 -9.33 6.98
N VAL A 163 6.93 -9.49 6.47
CA VAL A 163 6.49 -8.79 5.25
C VAL A 163 6.54 -7.28 5.45
N ALA A 164 6.09 -6.75 6.58
CA ALA A 164 6.17 -5.32 6.88
C ALA A 164 7.63 -4.81 6.96
N ALA A 165 8.52 -5.60 7.57
CA ALA A 165 9.94 -5.29 7.65
C ALA A 165 10.61 -5.22 6.27
N ILE A 166 10.22 -6.11 5.35
CA ILE A 166 10.69 -6.08 3.95
C ILE A 166 10.29 -4.79 3.26
N VAL A 167 9.04 -4.34 3.41
CA VAL A 167 8.58 -3.07 2.81
C VAL A 167 9.41 -1.91 3.36
N ALA A 168 9.59 -1.84 4.68
CA ALA A 168 10.37 -0.79 5.31
C ALA A 168 11.84 -0.79 4.84
N ASP A 169 12.44 -1.97 4.67
CA ASP A 169 13.82 -2.08 4.17
C ASP A 169 13.94 -1.72 2.69
N ALA A 170 12.97 -2.13 1.87
CA ALA A 170 12.95 -1.82 0.45
C ALA A 170 12.84 -0.31 0.20
N VAL A 171 11.99 0.40 0.95
CA VAL A 171 11.81 1.86 0.85
C VAL A 171 13.08 2.64 1.22
N ARG A 172 13.92 2.09 2.10
CA ARG A 172 15.22 2.71 2.44
C ARG A 172 16.30 2.46 1.40
N ARG A 173 16.22 1.34 0.66
CA ARG A 173 17.27 0.88 -0.26
C ARG A 173 17.09 1.35 -1.69
N TRP A 174 15.85 1.44 -2.14
CA TRP A 174 15.52 1.69 -3.54
C TRP A 174 14.52 2.84 -3.64
N PRO A 175 14.42 3.50 -4.80
CA PRO A 175 13.41 4.52 -5.04
C PRO A 175 12.03 3.86 -5.17
N VAL A 176 11.48 3.40 -4.04
CA VAL A 176 10.14 2.83 -3.99
C VAL A 176 9.12 3.96 -3.88
N ASP A 177 8.06 3.85 -4.67
CA ASP A 177 6.83 4.59 -4.46
C ASP A 177 6.00 3.87 -3.39
N VAL A 178 5.87 4.49 -2.22
CA VAL A 178 5.19 3.91 -1.06
C VAL A 178 3.68 3.71 -1.29
N GLU A 179 3.10 4.43 -2.24
CA GLU A 179 1.70 4.28 -2.64
C GLU A 179 1.49 3.14 -3.65
N ARG A 180 2.58 2.47 -4.09
CA ARG A 180 2.55 1.37 -5.06
C ARG A 180 3.30 0.14 -4.56
N VAL A 181 2.93 -0.32 -3.37
CA VAL A 181 3.39 -1.58 -2.79
C VAL A 181 2.36 -2.68 -3.08
N TYR A 182 2.77 -3.72 -3.78
CA TYR A 182 1.93 -4.84 -4.18
C TYR A 182 2.40 -6.14 -3.52
N LEU A 183 1.45 -6.92 -2.99
CA LEU A 183 1.72 -8.21 -2.39
C LEU A 183 1.03 -9.32 -3.16
N ILE A 184 1.80 -10.31 -3.59
CA ILE A 184 1.31 -11.44 -4.38
C ILE A 184 1.68 -12.72 -3.64
N GLY A 185 0.76 -13.67 -3.51
CA GLY A 185 1.04 -14.92 -2.81
C GLY A 185 0.42 -16.16 -3.45
N TYR A 186 1.18 -17.25 -3.51
CA TYR A 186 0.71 -18.56 -3.97
C TYR A 186 0.44 -19.50 -2.80
N SER A 187 -0.73 -20.15 -2.76
CA SER A 187 -1.09 -21.18 -1.78
C SER A 187 -0.84 -20.74 -0.32
N ASN A 188 0.13 -21.33 0.40
CA ASN A 188 0.51 -20.88 1.75
C ASN A 188 0.93 -19.40 1.77
N GLY A 189 1.68 -18.93 0.77
CA GLY A 189 2.03 -17.52 0.61
C GLY A 189 0.82 -16.64 0.33
N GLY A 190 -0.20 -17.15 -0.35
CA GLY A 190 -1.48 -16.45 -0.54
C GLY A 190 -2.26 -16.28 0.77
N LYS A 191 -2.25 -17.30 1.63
CA LYS A 191 -2.81 -17.21 2.99
C LYS A 191 -2.07 -16.20 3.86
N LEU A 192 -0.73 -16.16 3.75
CA LEU A 192 0.06 -15.11 4.42
C LEU A 192 -0.26 -13.73 3.86
N ALA A 193 -0.41 -13.57 2.53
CA ALA A 193 -0.76 -12.30 1.92
C ALA A 193 -2.09 -11.75 2.43
N TYR A 194 -3.09 -12.62 2.60
CA TYR A 194 -4.36 -12.27 3.22
C TYR A 194 -4.17 -11.79 4.67
N SER A 195 -3.39 -12.53 5.46
CA SER A 195 -3.11 -12.19 6.85
C SER A 195 -2.37 -10.86 6.99
N ALA A 196 -1.42 -10.61 6.10
CA ALA A 196 -0.65 -9.38 6.05
C ALA A 196 -1.53 -8.16 5.72
N VAL A 197 -2.45 -8.27 4.74
CA VAL A 197 -3.34 -7.15 4.41
C VAL A 197 -4.38 -6.89 5.49
N CYS A 198 -4.87 -7.92 6.19
CA CYS A 198 -5.77 -7.69 7.33
C CYS A 198 -5.08 -6.96 8.48
N ALA A 199 -3.81 -7.28 8.73
CA ALA A 199 -3.00 -6.65 9.79
C ALA A 199 -2.53 -5.24 9.40
N HIS A 200 -2.19 -5.02 8.13
CA HIS A 200 -1.61 -3.78 7.61
C HIS A 200 -2.31 -3.32 6.31
N PRO A 201 -3.61 -2.97 6.37
CA PRO A 201 -4.41 -2.68 5.17
C PRO A 201 -3.93 -1.44 4.41
N ARG A 202 -3.30 -0.48 5.10
CA ARG A 202 -2.73 0.74 4.48
C ARG A 202 -1.34 0.54 3.87
N LEU A 203 -0.73 -0.63 4.06
CA LEU A 203 0.63 -0.90 3.57
C LEU A 203 0.65 -1.31 2.10
N PHE A 204 -0.47 -1.81 1.58
CA PHE A 204 -0.55 -2.41 0.24
C PHE A 204 -1.53 -1.65 -0.63
N ALA A 205 -1.09 -1.25 -1.81
CA ALA A 205 -1.93 -0.66 -2.84
C ALA A 205 -2.90 -1.69 -3.45
N ALA A 206 -2.45 -2.94 -3.60
CA ALA A 206 -3.29 -4.07 -3.94
C ALA A 206 -2.64 -5.39 -3.50
N VAL A 207 -3.47 -6.42 -3.33
CA VAL A 207 -3.04 -7.79 -3.03
C VAL A 207 -3.64 -8.78 -4.01
N ALA A 208 -2.85 -9.76 -4.43
CA ALA A 208 -3.31 -10.85 -5.28
C ALA A 208 -2.93 -12.20 -4.66
N THR A 209 -3.84 -13.16 -4.67
CA THR A 209 -3.55 -14.52 -4.22
C THR A 209 -3.99 -15.53 -5.26
N TYR A 210 -3.17 -16.57 -5.45
CA TYR A 210 -3.47 -17.69 -6.33
C TYR A 210 -3.46 -19.01 -5.57
N GLY A 211 -4.46 -19.87 -5.78
CA GLY A 211 -4.53 -21.20 -5.16
C GLY A 211 -4.65 -21.14 -3.63
N ALA A 212 -5.26 -20.07 -3.11
CA ALA A 212 -5.38 -19.81 -1.68
C ALA A 212 -6.76 -19.25 -1.35
N VAL A 213 -7.26 -19.60 -0.18
CA VAL A 213 -8.45 -18.99 0.43
C VAL A 213 -8.08 -18.39 1.79
N PRO A 214 -8.74 -17.30 2.22
CA PRO A 214 -8.59 -16.75 3.56
C PRO A 214 -8.83 -17.82 4.64
N LEU A 215 -8.10 -17.74 5.76
CA LEU A 215 -8.33 -18.63 6.91
C LEU A 215 -9.43 -18.09 7.83
N SER A 216 -9.56 -16.78 7.90
CA SER A 216 -10.60 -16.04 8.61
C SER A 216 -10.83 -14.73 7.86
N PRO A 217 -12.00 -14.08 7.98
CA PRO A 217 -12.17 -12.73 7.45
C PRO A 217 -11.24 -11.75 8.17
N CYS A 218 -10.92 -10.63 7.52
CA CYS A 218 -10.35 -9.47 8.21
C CYS A 218 -11.34 -8.94 9.27
N PRO A 219 -10.85 -8.22 10.30
CA PRO A 219 -11.72 -7.47 11.20
C PRO A 219 -12.70 -6.57 10.43
N PRO A 220 -13.96 -6.42 10.87
CA PRO A 220 -14.96 -5.61 10.17
C PRO A 220 -14.55 -4.13 9.98
N SER A 221 -13.65 -3.63 10.82
CA SER A 221 -13.13 -2.26 10.77
C SER A 221 -11.94 -2.08 9.81
N THR A 222 -11.46 -3.14 9.16
CA THR A 222 -10.33 -3.07 8.23
C THR A 222 -10.75 -2.27 6.98
N PRO A 223 -10.02 -1.19 6.62
CA PRO A 223 -10.26 -0.44 5.39
C PRO A 223 -10.19 -1.34 4.15
N PRO A 224 -10.99 -1.07 3.10
CA PRO A 224 -10.97 -1.86 1.88
C PRO A 224 -9.62 -1.73 1.17
N VAL A 225 -9.10 -2.85 0.66
CA VAL A 225 -7.90 -2.92 -0.16
C VAL A 225 -8.25 -3.64 -1.46
N PRO A 226 -7.86 -3.12 -2.65
CA PRO A 226 -8.02 -3.85 -3.90
C PRO A 226 -7.42 -5.26 -3.80
N PHE A 227 -8.24 -6.27 -4.04
CA PHE A 227 -7.87 -7.66 -3.81
C PHE A 227 -8.31 -8.53 -4.98
N LEU A 228 -7.37 -9.33 -5.52
CA LEU A 228 -7.65 -10.39 -6.49
C LEU A 228 -7.53 -11.76 -5.82
N LEU A 229 -8.61 -12.53 -5.83
CA LEU A 229 -8.64 -13.94 -5.42
C LEU A 229 -8.73 -14.80 -6.67
N ALA A 230 -7.76 -15.69 -6.88
CA ALA A 230 -7.67 -16.60 -8.03
C ALA A 230 -7.31 -18.03 -7.62
#